data_AF-A0A1W1W6R7-F1
#
_entry.id   AF-A0A1W1W6R7-F1
#
_cell.length_a   1.000
_cell.length_b   1.000
_cell.length_c   1.000
_cell.angle_alpha   90.00
_cell.angle_beta   90.00
_cell.angle_gamma   90.00
#
_symmetry.space_group_name_H-M   'P 1'
#
loop_
_entity.id
_entity.type
_entity.pdbx_description
1 polymer ?
#
loop_
_entity_poly.entity_id
_entity_poly.type
_entity_poly.pdbx_seq_one_letter_code
_entity_poly.pdbx_strand_id
1 'polypeptide(L)' 'MSLREQLSGARWVQYDADTDLTFAWFGGHGVHVYRDSGDEMDFFNVRSAQNHVSLDEVIAAVHDKIAQYHDMG' A
#
# COMPACT_ATOMS: atom_id res chain seq x y z
N MET A 1 -0.10 0.68 -20.43
CA MET A 1 -0.52 1.46 -19.25
C MET A 1 0.41 1.08 -18.12
N SER A 2 1.06 2.06 -17.53
CA SER A 2 1.84 1.90 -16.30
C SER A 2 0.94 1.52 -15.13
N LEU A 3 1.50 0.86 -14.12
CA LEU A 3 0.78 0.50 -12.90
C LEU A 3 0.15 1.73 -12.22
N ARG A 4 0.86 2.86 -12.21
CA ARG A 4 0.33 4.14 -11.72
C ARG A 4 -0.93 4.61 -12.46
N GLU A 5 -1.04 4.39 -13.77
CA GLU A 5 -2.24 4.74 -14.54
C GLU A 5 -3.42 3.80 -14.21
N GLN A 6 -3.13 2.52 -13.96
CA GLN A 6 -4.14 1.53 -13.53
C GLN A 6 -4.67 1.84 -12.12
N LEU A 7 -3.82 2.38 -11.26
CA LEU A 7 -4.16 2.83 -9.91
C LEU A 7 -4.74 4.25 -9.86
N SER A 8 -5.23 4.81 -10.98
CA SER A 8 -5.76 6.18 -11.04
C SER A 8 -6.95 6.47 -10.11
N GLY A 9 -7.63 5.44 -9.60
CA GLY A 9 -8.66 5.58 -8.55
C GLY A 9 -8.12 5.62 -7.12
N ALA A 10 -6.83 5.39 -6.91
CA ALA A 10 -6.22 5.40 -5.59
C ALA A 10 -6.14 6.82 -5.05
N ARG A 11 -6.49 6.98 -3.78
CA ARG A 11 -6.32 8.23 -3.05
C ARG A 11 -4.85 8.48 -2.69
N TRP A 12 -4.07 7.42 -2.60
CA TRP A 12 -2.66 7.47 -2.30
C TRP A 12 -1.93 6.25 -2.87
N VAL A 13 -0.71 6.47 -3.38
CA VAL A 13 0.15 5.43 -3.93
C VAL A 13 1.60 5.69 -3.54
N GLN A 14 2.31 4.67 -3.07
CA GLN A 14 3.74 4.71 -2.78
C GLN A 14 4.43 3.52 -3.46
N TYR A 15 5.57 3.78 -4.08
CA TYR A 15 6.45 2.74 -4.61
C TYR A 15 7.68 2.64 -3.70
N ASP A 16 8.05 1.41 -3.35
CA ASP A 16 9.26 1.07 -2.60
C ASP A 16 10.25 0.38 -3.56
N ALA A 17 11.39 1.03 -3.80
CA ALA A 17 12.37 0.55 -4.78
C ALA A 17 13.21 -0.64 -4.27
N ASP A 18 13.33 -0.81 -2.96
CA ASP A 18 14.12 -1.87 -2.35
C ASP A 18 13.40 -3.23 -2.43
N THR A 19 12.07 -3.24 -2.28
CA THR A 19 11.23 -4.44 -2.43
C THR A 19 10.60 -4.60 -3.81
N ASP A 20 10.69 -3.57 -4.66
CA ASP A 20 9.99 -3.48 -5.95
C ASP A 20 8.47 -3.64 -5.82
N LEU A 21 7.90 -3.05 -4.77
CA LEU A 21 6.47 -3.12 -4.45
C LEU A 21 5.79 -1.75 -4.54
N THR A 22 4.55 -1.77 -5.01
CA THR A 22 3.66 -0.60 -5.06
C THR A 22 2.50 -0.78 -4.09
N PHE A 23 2.35 0.15 -3.16
CA PHE A 23 1.27 0.23 -2.20
C PHE A 23 0.21 1.21 -2.70
N ALA A 24 -1.05 0.80 -2.72
CA ALA A 24 -2.17 1.65 -3.13
C ALA A 24 -3.30 1.63 -2.10
N TRP A 25 -3.82 2.82 -1.79
CA TRP A 25 -4.95 3.01 -0.91
C TRP A 25 -6.08 3.75 -1.62
N PHE A 26 -7.27 3.15 -1.66
CA PHE A 26 -8.45 3.69 -2.34
C PHE A 26 -9.43 4.38 -1.38
N GLY A 27 -9.15 4.35 -0.09
CA GLY A 27 -10.08 4.74 0.98
C GLY A 27 -10.54 3.55 1.81
N GLY A 28 -11.16 3.81 2.96
CA GLY A 28 -11.51 2.76 3.92
C GLY A 28 -10.25 2.25 4.65
N HIS A 29 -10.28 1.00 5.11
CA HIS A 29 -9.23 0.48 6.00
C HIS A 29 -8.18 -0.37 5.29
N GLY A 30 -8.36 -0.71 4.01
CA GLY A 30 -7.52 -1.67 3.30
C GLY A 30 -6.48 -1.03 2.38
N VAL A 31 -5.24 -1.53 2.43
CA VAL A 31 -4.15 -1.18 1.52
C VAL A 31 -3.80 -2.39 0.66
N HIS A 32 -3.69 -2.17 -0.64
CA HIS A 32 -3.32 -3.18 -1.63
C HIS A 32 -1.83 -3.07 -1.95
N VAL A 33 -1.17 -4.20 -2.14
CA VAL A 33 0.25 -4.29 -2.47
C VAL A 33 0.41 -5.01 -3.80
N TYR A 34 1.04 -4.35 -4.76
CA TYR A 34 1.26 -4.85 -6.11
C TYR A 34 2.75 -5.01 -6.40
N ARG A 35 3.09 -5.97 -7.25
CA ARG A 35 4.41 -6.01 -7.91
C ARG A 35 4.45 -5.06 -9.10
N ASP A 36 5.63 -4.77 -9.64
CA ASP A 36 5.78 -3.96 -10.87
C ASP A 36 4.99 -4.54 -12.07
N SER A 37 4.82 -5.87 -12.11
CA SER A 37 3.98 -6.56 -13.11
C SER A 37 2.49 -6.17 -13.05
N GLY A 38 2.04 -5.59 -11.93
CA GLY A 38 0.65 -5.27 -11.64
C GLY A 38 -0.13 -6.38 -10.96
N ASP A 39 0.50 -7.51 -10.65
CA ASP A 39 -0.12 -8.57 -9.85
C ASP A 39 -0.24 -8.12 -8.39
N GLU A 40 -1.44 -8.29 -7.81
CA GLU A 40 -1.63 -8.08 -6.37
C GLU A 40 -0.94 -9.20 -5.60
N MET A 41 0.04 -8.82 -4.78
CA MET A 41 0.82 -9.74 -3.96
C MET A 41 0.20 -9.93 -2.58
N ASP A 42 -0.29 -8.84 -1.99
CA ASP A 42 -0.81 -8.84 -0.62
C ASP A 42 -1.88 -7.76 -0.45
N PHE A 43 -2.69 -7.92 0.59
CA PHE A 43 -3.68 -6.95 1.04
C PHE A 43 -3.70 -6.94 2.57
N PHE A 44 -3.66 -5.77 3.17
CA PHE A 44 -3.72 -5.65 4.62
C PHE A 44 -4.62 -4.51 5.07
N ASN A 45 -5.18 -4.67 6.28
CA ASN A 45 -6.01 -3.65 6.91
C ASN A 45 -5.18 -2.80 7.88
N VAL A 46 -5.30 -1.48 7.74
CA VAL A 46 -4.85 -0.51 8.72
C VAL A 46 -5.82 -0.53 9.90
N ARG A 47 -5.28 -0.75 11.09
CA ARG A 47 -6.07 -0.70 12.32
C ARG A 47 -6.26 0.77 12.71
N SER A 48 -7.50 1.25 12.66
CA SER A 48 -7.88 2.53 13.27
C SER A 48 -8.98 2.31 14.30
N ALA A 49 -8.97 3.13 15.35
CA ALA A 49 -10.05 3.19 16.33
C ALA A 49 -11.28 3.93 15.79
N GLN A 50 -11.14 4.64 14.68
CA GLN A 50 -12.20 5.39 14.03
C GLN A 50 -12.89 4.53 12.97
N ASN A 51 -14.12 4.91 12.60
CA ASN A 51 -14.84 4.28 11.47
C ASN A 51 -14.19 4.57 10.10
N HIS A 52 -13.16 5.42 10.07
CA HIS A 52 -12.40 5.76 8.88
C HIS A 52 -10.92 5.85 9.23
N VAL A 53 -10.07 5.34 8.35
CA VAL A 53 -8.62 5.47 8.44
C VAL A 53 -8.19 6.77 7.75
N SER A 54 -7.37 7.55 8.42
CA SER A 54 -6.73 8.76 7.86
C SER A 54 -5.52 8.42 7.00
N LEU A 55 -5.13 9.34 6.11
CA LEU A 55 -3.95 9.14 5.27
C LEU A 55 -2.66 8.95 6.10
N ASP A 56 -2.50 9.70 7.19
CA ASP A 56 -1.34 9.55 8.09
C ASP A 56 -1.26 8.16 8.71
N GLU A 57 -2.40 7.58 9.11
CA GLU A 57 -2.46 6.20 9.61
C GLU A 57 -2.10 5.17 8.51
N VAL A 58 -2.52 5.41 7.26
CA VAL A 58 -2.11 4.58 6.13
C VAL A 58 -0.60 4.63 5.92
N ILE A 59 -0.03 5.82 5.88
CA ILE A 59 1.41 6.01 5.65
C ILE A 59 2.20 5.32 6.76
N ALA A 60 1.81 5.49 8.03
CA ALA A 60 2.45 4.81 9.15
C ALA A 60 2.38 3.29 9.02
N ALA A 61 1.20 2.74 8.71
CA ALA A 61 1.02 1.29 8.56
C ALA A 61 1.79 0.72 7.36
N VAL A 62 1.91 1.48 6.26
CA VAL A 62 2.71 1.08 5.09
C VAL A 62 4.19 1.09 5.42
N HIS A 63 4.70 2.10 6.13
CA HIS A 63 6.11 2.09 6.59
C HIS A 63 6.42 0.87 7.45
N ASP A 64 5.56 0.54 8.42
CA ASP A 64 5.74 -0.67 9.23
C ASP A 64 5.71 -1.96 8.39
N LYS A 65 4.91 -1.98 7.32
CA LYS A 65 4.79 -3.13 6.42
C LYS A 65 6.00 -3.26 5.49
N ILE A 66 6.54 -2.15 4.99
CA ILE A 66 7.78 -2.12 4.19
C ILE A 66 8.93 -2.68 5.01
N ALA A 67 9.09 -2.23 6.26
CA ALA A 67 10.12 -2.75 7.16
C ALA A 67 10.00 -4.29 7.35
N GLN A 68 8.78 -4.81 7.51
CA GLN A 68 8.55 -6.25 7.58
C GLN A 68 8.98 -7.00 6.31
N TYR A 69 8.75 -6.44 5.12
CA TYR A 69 9.19 -7.06 3.87
C TYR A 69 10.72 -7.03 3.72
N HIS A 70 11.37 -5.95 4.18
CA HIS A 70 12.83 -5.84 4.18
C HIS A 70 13.48 -6.89 5.10
N ASP A 71 12.90 -7.18 6.26
CA ASP A 71 13.40 -8.21 7.19
C ASP A 71 13.19 -9.67 6.70
N MET A 72 12.36 -9.88 5.67
CA MET A 72 12.08 -11.21 5.10
C MET A 72 12.93 -11.55 3.85
N GLY A 73 13.66 -10.58 3.29
CA GLY A 73 14.54 -10.74 2.12
C GLY A 73 16.00 -10.93 2.49
#